data_AF-A0A2I0WB60-F1
#
_entry.id   AF-A0A2I0WB60-F1
#
_cell.length_a   1.000
_cell.length_b   1.000
_cell.length_c   1.000
_cell.angle_alpha   90.00
_cell.angle_beta   90.00
_cell.angle_gamma   90.00
#
_symmetry.space_group_name_H-M   'P 1'
#
loop_
_entity.id
_entity.type
_entity.pdbx_description
1 polymer ?
#
loop_
_entity_poly.entity_id
_entity_poly.type
_entity_poly.pdbx_seq_one_letter_code
_entity_poly.pdbx_strand_id
1 'polypeptide(L)'
;MFNLISAIEELSGIPSKDITKLLKETDTFTIQFNDSRGCSRQIDIEGLASSLPLHVIAVLLSNGRENFLHLLQSIRLLYSFSDLATRHSRLEQILLDDVKLSEQVIDLVIFMLIVLAQSDQDNYVGRSLPVIHAALVACSFHLLTGYISSQWQDIANVMLAHPKVDIFMDVAFDSVQATFRLLHMELSMLNHNVLCNSSSLCIAEKTANFIFQQCEASLHYLLSLCQQKLFRDRLLKNKELCKNGGILSLTCNILKLIIPECFKESLDVVAAISRLKSRILSILLQLCEAENFSYLDEVAGSQKSLHLAKSITIQILDILKVGFKREAVQAGDSVDRRYPKGFLLLNSLRLADIFSDDSNFRSFFMANAIHVLNEILAVPHQVFLSNWCTVDVHLSEEDGNLEYDPFIAASLALIFQSGSPESILSSASLSSEINFSYHSNFNGIHLVTYGQQRTSYLIKIVANLHCFVPSFCEEEERNLFLKKFHECLLMETSDSSLMHPGDVNTHKAATICENLSSLSNYAASLIPNMLNDEDVQLLRVCKRSCFPRRGES
;
A
#
# COMPACT_ATOMS: atom_id res chain seq x y z
N MET A 1 -11.79 14.55 42.15
CA MET A 1 -10.87 13.77 41.30
C MET A 1 -11.69 13.22 40.16
N PHE A 2 -11.45 13.71 38.95
CA PHE A 2 -12.22 13.37 37.75
C PHE A 2 -11.92 11.90 37.35
N ASN A 3 -12.94 11.06 37.20
CA ASN A 3 -12.74 9.67 36.78
C ASN A 3 -12.71 9.61 35.24
N LEU A 4 -11.51 9.71 34.67
CA LEU A 4 -11.26 9.68 33.23
C LEU A 4 -11.81 8.43 32.57
N ILE A 5 -11.68 7.26 33.22
CA ILE A 5 -12.15 5.97 32.69
C ILE A 5 -13.66 6.02 32.46
N SER A 6 -14.42 6.43 33.48
CA SER A 6 -15.89 6.56 33.38
C SER A 6 -16.30 7.61 32.35
N ALA A 7 -15.55 8.71 32.21
CA ALA A 7 -15.85 9.72 31.21
C ALA A 7 -15.64 9.22 29.77
N ILE A 8 -14.58 8.43 29.54
CA ILE A 8 -14.28 7.82 28.24
C ILE A 8 -15.35 6.78 27.89
N GLU A 9 -15.76 5.93 28.84
CA GLU A 9 -16.81 4.93 28.64
C GLU A 9 -18.14 5.58 28.20
N GLU A 10 -18.53 6.68 28.82
CA GLU A 10 -19.78 7.38 28.52
C GLU A 10 -19.72 8.16 27.19
N LEU A 11 -18.61 8.86 26.92
CA LEU A 11 -18.53 9.80 25.79
C LEU A 11 -17.99 9.20 24.50
N SER A 12 -17.14 8.17 24.57
CA SER A 12 -16.50 7.61 23.36
C SER A 12 -17.53 7.07 22.37
N GLY A 13 -18.72 6.68 22.84
CA GLY A 13 -19.83 6.21 22.02
C GLY A 13 -20.59 7.29 21.25
N ILE A 14 -20.43 8.58 21.61
CA ILE A 14 -21.29 9.67 21.15
C ILE A 14 -20.62 10.42 19.98
N PRO A 15 -21.30 10.58 18.82
CA PRO A 15 -20.78 11.36 17.70
C PRO A 15 -20.57 12.83 18.06
N SER A 16 -19.56 13.47 17.47
CA SER A 16 -19.26 14.91 17.67
C SER A 16 -20.48 15.82 17.48
N LYS A 17 -21.34 15.54 16.50
CA LYS A 17 -22.57 16.30 16.22
C LYS A 17 -23.55 16.26 17.39
N ASP A 18 -23.61 15.15 18.11
CA ASP A 18 -24.51 15.01 19.26
C ASP A 18 -23.88 15.58 20.52
N ILE A 19 -22.56 15.46 20.69
CA ILE A 19 -21.81 16.21 21.72
C ILE A 19 -22.02 17.72 21.55
N THR A 20 -22.03 18.23 20.32
CA THR A 20 -22.32 19.65 20.02
C THR A 20 -23.71 20.06 20.51
N LYS A 21 -24.73 19.19 20.40
CA LYS A 21 -26.09 19.48 20.88
C LYS A 21 -26.11 19.53 22.41
N LEU A 22 -25.50 18.55 23.06
CA LEU A 22 -25.39 18.48 24.53
C LEU A 22 -24.68 19.70 25.11
N LEU A 23 -23.65 20.21 24.42
CA LEU A 23 -22.93 21.43 24.83
C LEU A 23 -23.72 22.72 24.60
N LYS A 24 -24.62 22.78 23.62
CA LYS A 24 -25.49 23.95 23.40
C LYS A 24 -26.57 24.07 24.48
N GLU A 25 -26.92 22.96 25.13
CA GLU A 25 -27.87 22.93 26.23
C GLU A 25 -27.24 23.40 27.55
N THR A 26 -25.91 23.53 27.61
CA THR A 26 -25.18 23.88 28.83
C THR A 26 -24.27 25.09 28.63
N ASP A 27 -24.52 26.19 29.37
CA ASP A 27 -23.69 27.40 29.31
C ASP A 27 -22.26 27.21 29.87
N THR A 28 -21.95 26.04 30.46
CA THR A 28 -20.73 25.78 31.25
C THR A 28 -19.72 24.86 30.57
N PHE A 29 -19.93 24.50 29.30
CA PHE A 29 -19.07 23.56 28.55
C PHE A 29 -18.90 22.18 29.24
N THR A 30 -19.96 21.75 29.92
CA THR A 30 -20.00 20.50 30.68
C THR A 30 -21.18 19.65 30.25
N ILE A 31 -21.04 18.33 30.33
CA ILE A 31 -22.12 17.38 30.01
C ILE A 31 -22.55 16.66 31.28
N GLN A 32 -23.85 16.65 31.55
CA GLN A 32 -24.42 15.90 32.66
C GLN A 32 -24.87 14.51 32.21
N PHE A 33 -24.58 13.50 33.03
CA PHE A 33 -24.95 12.11 32.80
C PHE A 33 -25.32 11.46 34.13
N ASN A 34 -26.25 10.52 34.10
CA ASN A 34 -26.61 9.75 35.29
C ASN A 34 -25.82 8.45 35.26
N ASP A 35 -25.07 8.16 36.33
CA ASP A 35 -24.40 6.87 36.44
C ASP A 35 -25.42 5.72 36.62
N SER A 36 -24.95 4.48 36.53
CA SER A 36 -25.79 3.28 36.71
C SER A 36 -26.50 3.18 38.07
N ARG A 37 -26.16 4.06 39.03
CA ARG A 37 -26.79 4.20 40.35
C ARG A 37 -27.75 5.39 40.43
N GLY A 38 -27.99 6.09 39.32
CA GLY A 38 -28.87 7.25 39.23
C GLY A 38 -28.25 8.55 39.78
N CYS A 39 -26.95 8.58 40.09
CA CYS A 39 -26.27 9.80 40.51
C CYS A 39 -25.88 10.64 39.30
N SER A 40 -26.35 11.90 39.27
CA SER A 40 -25.92 12.88 38.27
C SER A 40 -24.44 13.22 38.46
N ARG A 41 -23.66 13.04 37.41
CA ARG A 41 -22.26 13.41 37.29
C ARG A 41 -22.11 14.43 36.16
N GLN A 42 -21.09 15.27 36.29
CA GLN A 42 -20.77 16.31 35.33
C GLN A 42 -19.37 16.07 34.77
N ILE A 43 -19.25 16.01 33.44
CA ILE A 43 -17.98 15.96 32.74
C ILE A 43 -17.65 17.37 32.25
N ASP A 44 -16.53 17.89 32.71
CA ASP A 44 -15.85 19.03 32.10
C ASP A 44 -15.14 18.57 30.82
N ILE A 45 -15.62 19.04 29.67
CA ILE A 45 -15.09 18.63 28.36
C ILE A 45 -13.73 19.25 28.09
N GLU A 46 -13.47 20.45 28.61
CA GLU A 46 -12.17 21.11 28.47
C GLU A 46 -11.09 20.39 29.30
N GLY A 47 -11.39 20.14 30.58
CA GLY A 47 -10.50 19.38 31.45
C GLY A 47 -10.25 17.96 30.94
N LEU A 48 -11.26 17.31 30.35
CA LEU A 48 -11.12 16.01 29.73
C LEU A 48 -10.23 16.05 28.48
N ALA A 49 -10.51 16.96 27.54
CA ALA A 49 -9.77 17.06 26.29
C ALA A 49 -8.27 17.36 26.51
N SER A 50 -7.95 18.23 27.47
CA SER A 50 -6.56 18.57 27.84
C SER A 50 -5.81 17.47 28.58
N SER A 51 -6.49 16.62 29.37
CA SER A 51 -5.85 15.57 30.15
C SER A 51 -5.83 14.19 29.47
N LEU A 52 -6.66 13.99 28.44
CA LEU A 52 -6.82 12.71 27.78
C LEU A 52 -5.52 12.16 27.15
N PRO A 53 -4.70 12.94 26.41
CA PRO A 53 -3.46 12.40 25.83
C PRO A 53 -2.51 11.81 26.89
N LEU A 54 -2.26 12.55 27.98
CA LEU A 54 -1.41 12.10 29.08
C LEU A 54 -1.99 10.88 29.81
N HIS A 55 -3.32 10.83 29.96
CA HIS A 55 -3.98 9.67 30.54
C HIS A 55 -3.75 8.40 29.71
N VAL A 56 -3.92 8.50 28.38
CA VAL A 56 -3.71 7.36 27.49
C VAL A 56 -2.23 6.92 27.50
N ILE A 57 -1.28 7.87 27.52
CA ILE A 57 0.15 7.55 27.73
C ILE A 57 0.36 6.79 29.04
N ALA A 58 -0.23 7.26 30.15
CA ALA A 58 -0.11 6.59 31.43
C ALA A 58 -0.68 5.16 31.41
N VAL A 59 -1.83 4.96 30.74
CA VAL A 59 -2.42 3.63 30.54
C VAL A 59 -1.47 2.74 29.74
N LEU A 60 -0.91 3.24 28.62
CA LEU A 60 0.05 2.51 27.79
C LEU A 60 1.28 2.05 28.60
N LEU A 61 1.82 2.92 29.45
CA LEU A 61 2.98 2.62 30.29
C LEU A 61 2.68 1.64 31.42
N SER A 62 1.46 1.64 31.95
CA SER A 62 1.08 0.80 33.09
C SER A 62 0.73 -0.64 32.72
N ASN A 63 0.04 -0.85 31.59
CA ASN A 63 -0.55 -2.15 31.24
C ASN A 63 -0.98 -2.22 29.75
N GLY A 64 -0.23 -1.56 28.86
CA GLY A 64 -0.66 -1.19 27.49
C GLY A 64 -1.16 -2.33 26.59
N ARG A 65 -0.87 -3.60 26.89
CA ARG A 65 -1.31 -4.76 26.09
C ARG A 65 -2.66 -5.34 26.52
N GLU A 66 -3.09 -5.13 27.76
CA GLU A 66 -4.32 -5.76 28.30
C GLU A 66 -5.59 -4.93 28.03
N ASN A 67 -5.44 -3.68 27.57
CA ASN A 67 -6.54 -2.70 27.49
C ASN A 67 -6.73 -2.07 26.10
N PHE A 68 -6.48 -2.79 24.99
CA PHE A 68 -6.65 -2.22 23.64
C PHE A 68 -8.06 -1.67 23.36
N LEU A 69 -9.09 -2.23 24.00
CA LEU A 69 -10.46 -1.71 23.89
C LEU A 69 -10.58 -0.28 24.44
N HIS A 70 -10.04 -0.06 25.64
CA HIS A 70 -10.04 1.24 26.28
C HIS A 70 -9.17 2.25 25.52
N LEU A 71 -8.03 1.79 24.98
CA LEU A 71 -7.19 2.61 24.12
C LEU A 71 -7.96 3.04 22.86
N LEU A 72 -8.68 2.12 22.21
CA LEU A 72 -9.45 2.43 21.00
C LEU A 72 -10.59 3.42 21.30
N GLN A 73 -11.30 3.25 22.42
CA GLN A 73 -12.31 4.20 22.90
C GLN A 73 -11.72 5.59 23.16
N SER A 74 -10.52 5.64 23.74
CA SER A 74 -9.82 6.90 24.04
C SER A 74 -9.39 7.62 22.76
N ILE A 75 -8.82 6.89 21.79
CA ILE A 75 -8.44 7.43 20.47
C ILE A 75 -9.67 7.94 19.71
N ARG A 76 -10.77 7.18 19.75
CA ARG A 76 -12.06 7.60 19.16
C ARG A 76 -12.55 8.90 19.78
N LEU A 77 -12.44 9.06 21.09
CA LEU A 77 -12.83 10.29 21.78
C LEU A 77 -11.89 11.47 21.46
N LEU A 78 -10.58 11.25 21.38
CA LEU A 78 -9.62 12.26 20.93
C LEU A 78 -9.95 12.77 19.52
N TYR A 79 -10.33 11.88 18.61
CA TYR A 79 -10.80 12.27 17.29
C TYR A 79 -12.09 13.10 17.36
N SER A 80 -13.09 12.67 18.14
CA SER A 80 -14.31 13.47 18.35
C SER A 80 -14.01 14.88 18.85
N PHE A 81 -13.02 15.05 19.72
CA PHE A 81 -12.57 16.38 20.17
C PHE A 81 -11.93 17.21 19.06
N SER A 82 -11.10 16.60 18.20
CA SER A 82 -10.53 17.30 17.04
C SER A 82 -11.60 17.76 16.04
N ASP A 83 -12.63 16.94 15.77
CA ASP A 83 -13.75 17.37 14.92
C ASP A 83 -14.59 18.46 15.60
N LEU A 84 -14.79 18.39 16.92
CA LEU A 84 -15.50 19.42 17.68
C LEU A 84 -14.77 20.77 17.68
N ALA A 85 -13.43 20.77 17.70
CA ALA A 85 -12.64 22.00 17.65
C ALA A 85 -12.95 22.85 16.40
N THR A 86 -13.27 22.21 15.26
CA THR A 86 -13.67 22.94 14.04
C THR A 86 -14.95 23.79 14.20
N ARG A 87 -15.74 23.55 15.25
CA ARG A 87 -17.03 24.22 15.52
C ARG A 87 -17.07 24.95 16.87
N HIS A 88 -16.05 24.78 17.70
CA HIS A 88 -15.99 25.33 19.06
C HIS A 88 -14.63 25.98 19.31
N SER A 89 -14.57 27.31 19.21
CA SER A 89 -13.33 28.09 19.37
C SER A 89 -12.59 27.85 20.68
N ARG A 90 -13.32 27.55 21.76
CA ARG A 90 -12.71 27.22 23.06
C ARG A 90 -11.95 25.89 23.02
N LEU A 91 -12.44 24.88 22.30
CA LEU A 91 -11.70 23.63 22.09
C LEU A 91 -10.58 23.85 21.07
N GLU A 92 -10.80 24.63 20.03
CA GLU A 92 -9.76 24.99 19.05
C GLU A 92 -8.52 25.59 19.74
N GLN A 93 -8.73 26.56 20.64
CA GLN A 93 -7.65 27.19 21.42
C GLN A 93 -6.87 26.22 22.31
N ILE A 94 -7.53 25.16 22.78
CA ILE A 94 -6.90 24.20 23.69
C ILE A 94 -6.21 23.10 22.91
N LEU A 95 -6.84 22.64 21.82
CA LEU A 95 -6.38 21.51 21.03
C LEU A 95 -5.30 21.89 20.01
N LEU A 96 -5.44 23.05 19.37
CA LEU A 96 -4.62 23.45 18.21
C LEU A 96 -3.65 24.58 18.52
N ASP A 97 -3.99 25.52 19.43
CA ASP A 97 -3.08 26.62 19.79
C ASP A 97 -2.07 26.24 20.89
N ASP A 98 -2.33 25.18 21.67
CA ASP A 98 -1.40 24.70 22.69
C ASP A 98 -0.34 23.76 22.10
N VAL A 99 0.87 24.31 21.90
CA VAL A 99 2.05 23.56 21.44
C VAL A 99 2.38 22.37 22.35
N LYS A 100 2.10 22.45 23.65
CA LYS A 100 2.38 21.33 24.57
C LYS A 100 1.41 20.18 24.36
N LEU A 101 0.15 20.47 24.04
CA LEU A 101 -0.84 19.42 23.83
C LEU A 101 -0.60 18.70 22.51
N SER A 102 -0.26 19.43 21.45
CA SER A 102 0.15 18.81 20.18
C SER A 102 1.42 17.95 20.35
N GLU A 103 2.41 18.40 21.12
CA GLU A 103 3.57 17.58 21.50
C GLU A 103 3.17 16.32 22.26
N GLN A 104 2.25 16.42 23.23
CA GLN A 104 1.72 15.25 23.96
C GLN A 104 0.98 14.27 23.05
N VAL A 105 0.26 14.74 22.05
CA VAL A 105 -0.43 13.88 21.07
C VAL A 105 0.58 13.18 20.17
N ILE A 106 1.65 13.86 19.72
CA ILE A 106 2.74 13.22 18.98
C ILE A 106 3.38 12.13 19.84
N ASP A 107 3.71 12.44 21.10
CA ASP A 107 4.27 11.46 22.03
C ASP A 107 3.31 10.28 22.25
N LEU A 108 2.01 10.53 22.41
CA LEU A 108 0.99 9.50 22.48
C LEU A 108 1.01 8.59 21.25
N VAL A 109 1.01 9.17 20.04
CA VAL A 109 1.06 8.39 18.79
C VAL A 109 2.32 7.52 18.76
N ILE A 110 3.48 8.06 19.13
CA ILE A 110 4.74 7.29 19.18
C ILE A 110 4.64 6.14 20.19
N PHE A 111 4.17 6.39 21.41
CA PHE A 111 4.03 5.35 22.44
C PHE A 111 3.00 4.29 22.04
N MET A 112 1.90 4.68 21.41
CA MET A 112 0.89 3.77 20.90
C MET A 112 1.49 2.83 19.85
N LEU A 113 2.22 3.38 18.87
CA LEU A 113 2.88 2.59 17.83
C LEU A 113 3.99 1.69 18.39
N ILE A 114 4.73 2.12 19.42
CA ILE A 114 5.69 1.26 20.14
C ILE A 114 4.99 0.03 20.72
N VAL A 115 3.86 0.21 21.41
CA VAL A 115 3.13 -0.91 22.01
C VAL A 115 2.55 -1.83 20.93
N LEU A 116 2.00 -1.26 19.85
CA LEU A 116 1.41 -2.02 18.74
C LEU A 116 2.46 -2.77 17.92
N ALA A 117 3.68 -2.24 17.77
CA ALA A 117 4.79 -2.93 17.11
C ALA A 117 5.24 -4.20 17.83
N GLN A 118 5.02 -4.28 19.15
CA GLN A 118 5.45 -5.40 19.98
C GLN A 118 4.41 -6.53 20.13
N SER A 119 3.26 -6.45 19.45
CA SER A 119 2.14 -7.39 19.62
C SER A 119 2.44 -8.85 19.24
N ASP A 120 3.63 -9.14 18.75
CA ASP A 120 4.08 -10.47 18.31
C ASP A 120 4.77 -11.32 19.38
N GLN A 121 5.06 -10.80 20.58
CA GLN A 121 5.93 -11.54 21.52
C GLN A 121 5.22 -12.59 22.39
N ASP A 122 3.89 -12.66 22.38
CA ASP A 122 3.14 -13.57 23.27
C ASP A 122 2.10 -14.40 22.50
N ASN A 123 2.11 -15.73 22.69
CA ASN A 123 1.29 -16.76 22.03
C ASN A 123 -0.25 -16.67 22.29
N TYR A 124 -0.79 -15.49 22.59
CA TYR A 124 -2.20 -15.30 22.92
C TYR A 124 -2.91 -14.48 21.85
N VAL A 125 -3.18 -15.11 20.70
CA VAL A 125 -4.07 -14.53 19.70
C VAL A 125 -5.51 -14.68 20.20
N GLY A 126 -5.99 -13.67 20.93
CA GLY A 126 -7.42 -13.51 21.16
C GLY A 126 -8.15 -13.39 19.82
N ARG A 127 -9.37 -13.94 19.74
CA ARG A 127 -10.19 -14.11 18.51
C ARG A 127 -10.48 -12.83 17.69
N SER A 128 -10.06 -11.67 18.16
CA SER A 128 -10.41 -10.35 17.63
C SER A 128 -9.29 -9.31 17.76
N LEU A 129 -8.11 -9.74 18.18
CA LEU A 129 -6.92 -8.88 18.27
C LEU A 129 -6.55 -8.22 16.93
N PRO A 130 -6.59 -8.91 15.77
CA PRO A 130 -6.22 -8.30 14.49
C PRO A 130 -7.09 -7.09 14.12
N VAL A 131 -8.38 -7.14 14.41
CA VAL A 131 -9.36 -6.08 14.13
C VAL A 131 -9.03 -4.82 14.94
N ILE A 132 -8.90 -4.96 16.27
CA ILE A 132 -8.61 -3.82 17.14
C ILE A 132 -7.20 -3.27 16.86
N HIS A 133 -6.22 -4.14 16.66
CA HIS A 133 -4.85 -3.74 16.35
C HIS A 133 -4.78 -2.89 15.08
N ALA A 134 -5.37 -3.37 13.98
CA ALA A 134 -5.36 -2.65 12.72
C ALA A 134 -6.06 -1.28 12.84
N ALA A 135 -7.19 -1.23 13.54
CA ALA A 135 -7.91 0.03 13.78
C ALA A 135 -7.08 1.00 14.64
N LEU A 136 -6.42 0.52 15.69
CA LEU A 136 -5.55 1.35 16.53
C LEU A 136 -4.39 1.94 15.75
N VAL A 137 -3.70 1.16 14.91
CA VAL A 137 -2.59 1.66 14.08
C VAL A 137 -3.09 2.77 13.14
N ALA A 138 -4.17 2.51 12.39
CA ALA A 138 -4.72 3.46 11.43
C ALA A 138 -5.24 4.74 12.11
N CYS A 139 -6.00 4.62 13.20
CA CYS A 139 -6.51 5.77 13.95
C CYS A 139 -5.37 6.58 14.59
N SER A 140 -4.29 5.93 15.04
CA SER A 140 -3.13 6.62 15.64
C SER A 140 -2.43 7.51 14.63
N PHE A 141 -2.20 7.02 13.41
CA PHE A 141 -1.68 7.87 12.34
C PHE A 141 -2.63 9.03 12.02
N HIS A 142 -3.94 8.77 11.96
CA HIS A 142 -4.91 9.80 11.62
C HIS A 142 -4.98 10.93 12.67
N LEU A 143 -4.72 10.65 13.95
CA LEU A 143 -4.68 11.69 14.98
C LEU A 143 -3.71 12.83 14.66
N LEU A 144 -2.61 12.55 13.95
CA LEU A 144 -1.68 13.58 13.49
C LEU A 144 -2.38 14.61 12.61
N THR A 145 -3.34 14.19 11.78
CA THR A 145 -4.06 15.10 10.89
C THR A 145 -5.03 16.02 11.64
N GLY A 146 -5.61 15.54 12.75
CA GLY A 146 -6.56 16.29 13.56
C GLY A 146 -5.93 17.26 14.57
N TYR A 147 -4.69 16.98 15.02
CA TYR A 147 -4.01 17.76 16.06
C TYR A 147 -2.78 18.55 15.56
N ILE A 148 -2.34 18.33 14.32
CA ILE A 148 -1.21 19.06 13.73
C ILE A 148 -1.66 19.86 12.51
N SER A 149 -2.05 19.18 11.43
CA SER A 149 -2.50 19.81 10.18
C SER A 149 -3.14 18.78 9.27
N SER A 150 -4.11 19.19 8.46
CA SER A 150 -4.63 18.35 7.37
C SER A 150 -3.64 18.21 6.20
N GLN A 151 -2.58 19.04 6.16
CA GLN A 151 -1.54 18.99 5.15
C GLN A 151 -0.35 18.12 5.60
N TRP A 152 -0.04 17.08 4.84
CA TRP A 152 1.07 16.16 5.12
C TRP A 152 2.44 16.84 5.14
N GLN A 153 2.61 17.93 4.40
CA GLN A 153 3.84 18.71 4.41
C GLN A 153 4.10 19.33 5.80
N ASP A 154 3.07 19.83 6.47
CA ASP A 154 3.19 20.41 7.80
C ASP A 154 3.44 19.32 8.85
N ILE A 155 2.69 18.20 8.77
CA ILE A 155 2.92 17.04 9.63
C ILE A 155 4.38 16.58 9.52
N ALA A 156 4.90 16.42 8.30
CA ALA A 156 6.28 16.02 8.09
C ALA A 156 7.29 17.00 8.72
N ASN A 157 7.05 18.31 8.59
CA ASN A 157 7.93 19.32 9.18
C ASN A 157 7.92 19.27 10.71
N VAL A 158 6.74 19.12 11.32
CA VAL A 158 6.59 18.99 12.78
C VAL A 158 7.24 17.69 13.27
N MET A 159 7.00 16.57 12.59
CA MET A 159 7.63 15.29 12.94
C MET A 159 9.15 15.35 12.83
N LEU A 160 9.70 16.01 11.79
CA LEU A 160 11.15 16.20 11.63
C LEU A 160 11.79 17.06 12.72
N ALA A 161 11.04 18.01 13.29
CA ALA A 161 11.49 18.82 14.41
C ALA A 161 11.40 18.06 15.75
N HIS A 162 10.60 17.00 15.84
CA HIS A 162 10.40 16.24 17.06
C HIS A 162 11.63 15.39 17.41
N PRO A 163 12.11 15.40 18.68
CA PRO A 163 13.35 14.73 19.08
C PRO A 163 13.31 13.20 18.91
N LYS A 164 12.12 12.61 18.85
CA LYS A 164 11.90 11.17 18.69
C LYS A 164 11.54 10.76 17.24
N VAL A 165 11.86 11.57 16.24
CA VAL A 165 11.50 11.28 14.84
C VAL A 165 12.02 9.93 14.34
N ASP A 166 13.25 9.56 14.69
CA ASP A 166 13.83 8.28 14.26
C ASP A 166 13.09 7.10 14.90
N ILE A 167 12.76 7.21 16.19
CA ILE A 167 11.94 6.22 16.92
C ILE A 167 10.57 6.10 16.25
N PHE A 168 9.93 7.23 15.93
CA PHE A 168 8.66 7.25 15.22
C PHE A 168 8.75 6.50 13.89
N MET A 169 9.77 6.77 13.08
CA MET A 169 9.96 6.08 11.81
C MET A 169 10.03 4.57 12.03
N ASP A 170 10.88 4.09 12.94
CA ASP A 170 11.05 2.66 13.21
C ASP A 170 9.71 2.03 13.62
N VAL A 171 9.05 2.60 14.62
CA VAL A 171 7.83 2.00 15.20
C VAL A 171 6.61 2.12 14.28
N ALA A 172 6.58 3.14 13.42
CA ALA A 172 5.51 3.32 12.43
C ALA A 172 5.54 2.22 11.36
N PHE A 173 6.73 1.85 10.88
CA PHE A 173 6.87 0.73 9.96
C PHE A 173 6.69 -0.61 10.68
N ASP A 174 7.25 -0.78 11.89
CA ASP A 174 7.12 -2.00 12.68
C ASP A 174 5.68 -2.29 13.12
N SER A 175 4.88 -1.27 13.45
CA SER A 175 3.47 -1.45 13.80
C SER A 175 2.65 -1.92 12.60
N VAL A 176 2.88 -1.34 11.41
CA VAL A 176 2.21 -1.77 10.17
C VAL A 176 2.65 -3.19 9.80
N GLN A 177 3.94 -3.49 9.96
CA GLN A 177 4.50 -4.82 9.80
C GLN A 177 3.83 -5.85 10.73
N ALA A 178 3.57 -5.49 12.00
CA ALA A 178 2.81 -6.33 12.92
C ALA A 178 1.36 -6.51 12.47
N THR A 179 0.69 -5.45 12.00
CA THR A 179 -0.68 -5.54 11.46
C THR A 179 -0.76 -6.52 10.28
N PHE A 180 0.20 -6.50 9.37
CA PHE A 180 0.21 -7.45 8.25
C PHE A 180 0.48 -8.89 8.67
N ARG A 181 1.29 -9.12 9.71
CA ARG A 181 1.45 -10.47 10.29
C ARG A 181 0.13 -10.98 10.88
N LEU A 182 -0.57 -10.15 11.65
CA LEU A 182 -1.89 -10.46 12.19
C LEU A 182 -2.93 -10.68 11.09
N LEU A 183 -2.89 -9.89 10.01
CA LEU A 183 -3.75 -10.10 8.84
C LEU A 183 -3.51 -11.45 8.17
N HIS A 184 -2.25 -11.87 8.00
CA HIS A 184 -1.92 -13.21 7.45
C HIS A 184 -2.52 -14.34 8.32
N MET A 185 -2.39 -14.24 9.64
CA MET A 185 -2.98 -15.20 10.58
C MET A 185 -4.50 -15.20 10.49
N GLU A 186 -5.12 -14.02 10.48
CA GLU A 186 -6.58 -13.87 10.44
C GLU A 186 -7.16 -14.40 9.13
N LEU A 187 -6.55 -14.11 7.98
CA LEU A 187 -7.00 -14.64 6.69
C LEU A 187 -6.94 -16.19 6.65
N SER A 188 -5.91 -16.78 7.24
CA SER A 188 -5.81 -18.24 7.37
C SER A 188 -6.92 -18.80 8.27
N MET A 189 -7.20 -18.14 9.39
CA MET A 189 -8.26 -18.53 10.33
C MET A 189 -9.66 -18.40 9.71
N LEU A 190 -9.95 -17.28 9.04
CA LEU A 190 -11.22 -17.04 8.34
C LEU A 190 -11.44 -18.09 7.24
N ASN A 191 -10.41 -18.41 6.47
CA ASN A 191 -10.49 -19.45 5.44
C ASN A 191 -10.82 -20.82 6.04
N HIS A 192 -10.13 -21.21 7.11
CA HIS A 192 -10.41 -22.46 7.81
C HIS A 192 -11.84 -22.49 8.37
N ASN A 193 -12.27 -21.41 9.02
CA ASN A 193 -13.58 -21.33 9.65
C ASN A 193 -14.73 -21.42 8.64
N VAL A 194 -14.59 -20.79 7.47
CA VAL A 194 -15.56 -20.88 6.37
C VAL A 194 -15.60 -22.29 5.78
N LEU A 195 -14.44 -22.89 5.50
CA LEU A 195 -14.36 -24.25 4.94
C LEU A 195 -14.94 -25.31 5.90
N CYS A 196 -14.83 -25.10 7.21
CA CYS A 196 -15.43 -25.95 8.24
C CYS A 196 -16.88 -25.59 8.58
N ASN A 197 -17.54 -24.68 7.84
CA ASN A 197 -18.90 -24.19 8.09
C ASN A 197 -19.13 -23.61 9.51
N SER A 198 -18.07 -23.14 10.16
CA SER A 198 -18.12 -22.56 11.50
C SER A 198 -18.37 -21.04 11.51
N SER A 199 -18.24 -20.39 10.35
CA SER A 199 -18.58 -18.98 10.11
C SER A 199 -19.18 -18.81 8.72
N SER A 200 -20.10 -17.86 8.54
CA SER A 200 -20.62 -17.54 7.20
C SER A 200 -19.57 -16.81 6.36
N LEU A 201 -19.56 -17.07 5.06
CA LEU A 201 -18.68 -16.39 4.10
C LEU A 201 -18.83 -14.86 4.18
N CYS A 202 -20.06 -14.37 4.28
CA CYS A 202 -20.35 -12.94 4.38
C CYS A 202 -19.72 -12.27 5.61
N ILE A 203 -19.78 -12.92 6.79
CA ILE A 203 -19.16 -12.38 8.02
C ILE A 203 -17.63 -12.39 7.89
N ALA A 204 -17.07 -13.47 7.34
CA ALA A 204 -15.63 -13.59 7.12
C ALA A 204 -15.11 -12.53 6.14
N GLU A 205 -15.82 -12.33 5.02
CA GLU A 205 -15.49 -11.32 4.02
C GLU A 205 -15.58 -9.89 4.59
N LYS A 206 -16.63 -9.57 5.36
CA LYS A 206 -16.75 -8.28 6.03
C LYS A 206 -15.61 -8.02 7.02
N THR A 207 -15.22 -9.04 7.79
CA THR A 207 -14.11 -8.94 8.75
C THR A 207 -12.79 -8.72 8.04
N ALA A 208 -12.52 -9.48 6.97
CA ALA A 208 -11.33 -9.32 6.15
C ALA A 208 -11.27 -7.92 5.51
N ASN A 209 -12.38 -7.47 4.90
CA ASN A 209 -12.48 -6.16 4.28
C ASN A 209 -12.26 -5.01 5.26
N PHE A 210 -12.80 -5.11 6.49
CA PHE A 210 -12.52 -4.14 7.53
C PHE A 210 -11.02 -4.03 7.82
N ILE A 211 -10.33 -5.16 8.04
CA ILE A 211 -8.89 -5.16 8.32
C ILE A 211 -8.11 -4.63 7.11
N PHE A 212 -8.48 -5.02 5.89
CA PHE A 212 -7.86 -4.48 4.68
C PHE A 212 -7.97 -2.96 4.60
N GLN A 213 -9.13 -2.37 4.91
CA GLN A 213 -9.30 -0.91 4.93
C GLN A 213 -8.39 -0.24 5.97
N GLN A 214 -8.24 -0.83 7.17
CA GLN A 214 -7.34 -0.29 8.19
C GLN A 214 -5.86 -0.39 7.77
N CYS A 215 -5.45 -1.50 7.16
CA CYS A 215 -4.12 -1.65 6.57
C CYS A 215 -3.88 -0.64 5.44
N GLU A 216 -4.90 -0.42 4.61
CA GLU A 216 -4.85 0.51 3.49
C GLU A 216 -4.68 1.96 3.96
N ALA A 217 -5.42 2.37 4.98
CA ALA A 217 -5.26 3.66 5.65
C ALA A 217 -3.85 3.82 6.23
N SER A 218 -3.34 2.80 6.94
CA SER A 218 -2.01 2.85 7.56
C SER A 218 -0.89 3.01 6.51
N LEU A 219 -0.97 2.26 5.40
CA LEU A 219 -0.05 2.44 4.27
C LEU A 219 -0.21 3.79 3.58
N HIS A 220 -1.43 4.34 3.52
CA HIS A 220 -1.67 5.68 2.98
C HIS A 220 -0.86 6.73 3.74
N TYR A 221 -0.88 6.67 5.07
CA TYR A 221 -0.23 7.64 5.93
C TYR A 221 1.29 7.55 5.80
N LEU A 222 1.84 6.32 5.78
CA LEU A 222 3.25 6.11 5.49
C LEU A 222 3.65 6.65 4.11
N LEU A 223 2.85 6.38 3.07
CA LEU A 223 3.08 6.89 1.73
C LEU A 223 3.06 8.42 1.69
N SER A 224 2.08 9.04 2.35
CA SER A 224 1.92 10.50 2.39
C SER A 224 3.11 11.20 3.05
N LEU A 225 3.68 10.59 4.09
CA LEU A 225 4.93 11.04 4.70
C LEU A 225 6.13 10.83 3.78
N CYS A 226 6.24 9.66 3.13
CA CYS A 226 7.33 9.36 2.19
C CYS A 226 7.32 10.25 0.93
N GLN A 227 6.19 10.83 0.57
CA GLN A 227 6.10 11.81 -0.52
C GLN A 227 6.78 13.14 -0.16
N GLN A 228 6.85 13.48 1.13
CA GLN A 228 7.49 14.72 1.58
C GLN A 228 9.02 14.59 1.49
N LYS A 229 9.66 15.41 0.64
CA LYS A 229 11.10 15.28 0.31
C LYS A 229 12.00 15.24 1.55
N LEU A 230 11.81 16.17 2.50
CA LEU A 230 12.65 16.23 3.71
C LEU A 230 12.47 15.01 4.62
N PHE A 231 11.24 14.50 4.74
CA PHE A 231 10.96 13.31 5.53
C PHE A 231 11.56 12.07 4.88
N ARG A 232 11.40 11.94 3.55
CA ARG A 232 12.02 10.88 2.75
C ARG A 232 13.54 10.87 2.87
N ASP A 233 14.19 12.03 2.74
CA ASP A 233 15.65 12.14 2.87
C ASP A 233 16.13 11.75 4.28
N ARG A 234 15.32 12.04 5.31
CA ARG A 234 15.61 11.60 6.69
C ARG A 234 15.42 10.08 6.84
N LEU A 235 14.35 9.53 6.26
CA LEU A 235 14.04 8.10 6.25
C LEU A 235 15.14 7.29 5.54
N LEU A 236 15.67 7.77 4.41
CA LEU A 236 16.75 7.10 3.68
C LEU A 236 18.06 6.98 4.47
N LYS A 237 18.24 7.81 5.50
CA LYS A 237 19.37 7.72 6.45
C LYS A 237 19.11 6.75 7.60
N ASN A 238 17.88 6.27 7.76
CA ASN A 238 17.53 5.32 8.81
C ASN A 238 18.07 3.93 8.44
N LYS A 239 19.00 3.43 9.26
CA LYS A 239 19.68 2.15 9.01
C LYS A 239 18.78 0.95 9.23
N GLU A 240 17.86 0.99 10.19
CA GLU A 240 16.98 -0.16 10.45
C GLU A 240 15.99 -0.36 9.29
N LEU A 241 15.42 0.73 8.81
CA LEU A 241 14.41 0.69 7.76
C LEU A 241 15.00 0.48 6.37
N CYS A 242 16.09 1.16 6.03
CA CYS A 242 16.71 1.06 4.71
C CYS A 242 17.82 -0.01 4.68
N LYS A 243 18.93 0.21 5.39
CA LYS A 243 20.11 -0.68 5.34
C LYS A 243 19.83 -2.10 5.81
N ASN A 244 19.07 -2.28 6.89
CA ASN A 244 18.75 -3.59 7.47
C ASN A 244 17.47 -4.21 6.89
N GLY A 245 16.85 -3.51 5.94
CA GLY A 245 15.77 -4.00 5.10
C GLY A 245 14.41 -4.04 5.80
N GLY A 246 14.15 -3.18 6.79
CA GLY A 246 12.84 -3.08 7.44
C GLY A 246 11.71 -2.82 6.43
N ILE A 247 11.91 -1.86 5.52
CA ILE A 247 10.92 -1.53 4.48
C ILE A 247 10.79 -2.69 3.48
N LEU A 248 11.91 -3.30 3.06
CA LEU A 248 11.87 -4.45 2.15
C LEU A 248 11.20 -5.68 2.79
N SER A 249 11.34 -5.87 4.10
CA SER A 249 10.65 -6.92 4.85
C SER A 249 9.14 -6.70 4.81
N LEU A 250 8.69 -5.46 5.04
CA LEU A 250 7.28 -5.09 4.93
C LEU A 250 6.76 -5.32 3.50
N THR A 251 7.48 -4.84 2.49
CA THR A 251 7.15 -5.06 1.08
C THR A 251 7.05 -6.55 0.76
N CYS A 252 8.03 -7.36 1.17
CA CYS A 252 7.98 -8.82 0.99
C CYS A 252 6.71 -9.42 1.60
N ASN A 253 6.35 -9.04 2.81
CA ASN A 253 5.21 -9.61 3.52
C ASN A 253 3.87 -9.25 2.86
N ILE A 254 3.75 -8.04 2.33
CA ILE A 254 2.52 -7.58 1.65
C ILE A 254 2.41 -8.21 0.26
N LEU A 255 3.50 -8.26 -0.51
CA LEU A 255 3.49 -8.88 -1.84
C LEU A 255 3.19 -10.39 -1.77
N LYS A 256 3.60 -11.06 -0.68
CA LYS A 256 3.29 -12.48 -0.39
C LYS A 256 1.87 -12.73 0.09
N LEU A 257 1.00 -11.71 0.22
CA LEU A 257 -0.41 -11.94 0.52
C LEU A 257 -1.04 -12.78 -0.60
N ILE A 258 -1.56 -13.94 -0.20
CA ILE A 258 -2.28 -14.90 -1.05
C ILE A 258 -3.77 -14.72 -0.77
N ILE A 259 -4.58 -14.71 -1.84
CA ILE A 259 -6.03 -14.72 -1.72
C ILE A 259 -6.47 -16.10 -1.22
N PRO A 260 -7.11 -16.21 -0.05
CA PRO A 260 -7.60 -17.49 0.45
C PRO A 260 -8.64 -18.13 -0.48
N GLU A 261 -8.75 -19.46 -0.46
CA GLU A 261 -9.63 -20.21 -1.36
C GLU A 261 -11.09 -19.74 -1.28
N CYS A 262 -11.59 -19.51 -0.06
CA CYS A 262 -12.96 -19.05 0.16
C CYS A 262 -13.25 -17.66 -0.42
N PHE A 263 -12.23 -16.85 -0.70
CA PHE A 263 -12.37 -15.48 -1.19
C PHE A 263 -11.98 -15.29 -2.65
N LYS A 264 -11.66 -16.36 -3.40
CA LYS A 264 -11.24 -16.24 -4.81
C LYS A 264 -12.29 -15.57 -5.71
N GLU A 265 -13.56 -15.75 -5.38
CA GLU A 265 -14.69 -15.17 -6.12
C GLU A 265 -15.10 -13.78 -5.60
N SER A 266 -14.57 -13.33 -4.45
CA SER A 266 -14.86 -12.00 -3.91
C SER A 266 -14.04 -10.93 -4.64
N LEU A 267 -14.71 -10.15 -5.50
CA LEU A 267 -14.09 -9.04 -6.21
C LEU A 267 -13.54 -7.97 -5.26
N ASP A 268 -14.24 -7.74 -4.13
CA ASP A 268 -13.84 -6.80 -3.09
C ASP A 268 -12.51 -7.18 -2.43
N VAL A 269 -12.38 -8.42 -1.98
CA VAL A 269 -11.15 -8.93 -1.35
C VAL A 269 -9.99 -8.94 -2.34
N VAL A 270 -10.25 -9.37 -3.58
CA VAL A 270 -9.23 -9.38 -4.65
C VAL A 270 -8.75 -7.95 -4.93
N ALA A 271 -9.66 -6.98 -5.02
CA ALA A 271 -9.32 -5.57 -5.24
C ALA A 271 -8.57 -4.98 -4.04
N ALA A 272 -8.98 -5.29 -2.81
CA ALA A 272 -8.33 -4.81 -1.60
C ALA A 272 -6.87 -5.29 -1.51
N ILE A 273 -6.62 -6.58 -1.71
CA ILE A 273 -5.25 -7.12 -1.74
C ILE A 273 -4.42 -6.44 -2.84
N SER A 274 -5.01 -6.18 -4.00
CA SER A 274 -4.34 -5.46 -5.09
C SER A 274 -3.94 -4.03 -4.69
N ARG A 275 -4.84 -3.28 -4.03
CA ARG A 275 -4.55 -1.92 -3.52
C ARG A 275 -3.47 -1.91 -2.45
N LEU A 276 -3.47 -2.88 -1.54
CA LEU A 276 -2.41 -3.01 -0.52
C LEU A 276 -1.04 -3.24 -1.16
N LYS A 277 -0.96 -4.14 -2.15
CA LYS A 277 0.27 -4.35 -2.94
C LYS A 277 0.67 -3.10 -3.70
N SER A 278 -0.28 -2.42 -4.35
CA SER A 278 -0.03 -1.16 -5.06
C SER A 278 0.59 -0.10 -4.14
N ARG A 279 0.00 0.13 -2.96
CA ARG A 279 0.45 1.17 -2.02
C ARG A 279 1.85 0.92 -1.46
N ILE A 280 2.19 -0.32 -1.11
CA ILE A 280 3.56 -0.60 -0.64
C ILE A 280 4.58 -0.47 -1.77
N LEU A 281 4.22 -0.78 -3.01
CA LEU A 281 5.08 -0.51 -4.16
C LEU A 281 5.22 0.98 -4.43
N SER A 282 4.17 1.79 -4.22
CA SER A 282 4.28 3.25 -4.27
C SER A 282 5.27 3.78 -3.23
N ILE A 283 5.26 3.26 -2.00
CA ILE A 283 6.25 3.62 -0.97
C ILE A 283 7.66 3.29 -1.46
N LEU A 284 7.87 2.07 -1.97
CA LEU A 284 9.17 1.64 -2.48
C LEU A 284 9.65 2.53 -3.65
N LEU A 285 8.74 2.90 -4.56
CA LEU A 285 9.01 3.84 -5.65
C LEU A 285 9.48 5.19 -5.14
N GLN A 286 8.79 5.77 -4.16
CA GLN A 286 9.20 7.05 -3.58
C GLN A 286 10.65 7.01 -3.10
N LEU A 287 11.08 5.90 -2.49
CA LEU A 287 12.45 5.73 -1.99
C LEU A 287 13.47 5.54 -3.12
N CYS A 288 13.15 4.69 -4.10
CA CYS A 288 14.03 4.42 -5.23
C CYS A 288 14.26 5.66 -6.12
N GLU A 289 13.25 6.54 -6.23
CA GLU A 289 13.31 7.74 -7.06
C GLU A 289 13.84 8.98 -6.32
N ALA A 290 14.42 8.80 -5.12
CA ALA A 290 14.99 9.90 -4.37
C ALA A 290 16.27 10.44 -5.01
N GLU A 291 16.31 11.76 -5.27
CA GLU A 291 17.43 12.42 -5.96
C GLU A 291 18.71 12.51 -5.12
N ASN A 292 18.56 12.67 -3.80
CA ASN A 292 19.67 13.02 -2.90
C ASN A 292 20.43 11.80 -2.35
N PHE A 293 19.78 10.63 -2.34
CA PHE A 293 20.31 9.40 -1.75
C PHE A 293 19.89 8.21 -2.62
N SER A 294 20.85 7.39 -3.03
CA SER A 294 20.55 6.14 -3.72
C SER A 294 20.09 5.09 -2.72
N TYR A 295 18.78 4.83 -2.69
CA TYR A 295 18.21 3.78 -1.86
C TYR A 295 18.75 2.40 -2.23
N LEU A 296 18.95 2.14 -3.53
CA LEU A 296 19.42 0.85 -4.03
C LEU A 296 20.87 0.57 -3.64
N ASP A 297 21.73 1.59 -3.58
CA ASP A 297 23.09 1.43 -3.07
C ASP A 297 23.11 1.10 -1.58
N GLU A 298 22.24 1.73 -0.78
CA GLU A 298 22.13 1.42 0.65
C GLU A 298 21.63 -0.01 0.88
N VAL A 299 20.68 -0.47 0.05
CA VAL A 299 20.17 -1.86 0.05
C VAL A 299 21.25 -2.85 -0.37
N ALA A 300 22.02 -2.54 -1.41
CA ALA A 300 23.12 -3.38 -1.89
C ALA A 300 24.25 -3.51 -0.86
N GLY A 301 24.43 -2.49 0.00
CA GLY A 301 25.41 -2.48 1.09
C GLY A 301 25.17 -3.52 2.20
N SER A 302 24.08 -4.29 2.17
CA SER A 302 23.74 -5.33 3.15
C SER A 302 23.25 -6.60 2.48
N GLN A 303 23.89 -7.74 2.76
CA GLN A 303 23.51 -9.04 2.17
C GLN A 303 22.04 -9.42 2.46
N LYS A 304 21.55 -9.10 3.66
CA LYS A 304 20.17 -9.37 4.06
C LYS A 304 19.19 -8.56 3.19
N SER A 305 19.45 -7.28 3.03
CA SER A 305 18.60 -6.36 2.27
C SER A 305 18.65 -6.65 0.77
N LEU A 306 19.84 -6.94 0.25
CA LEU A 306 20.01 -7.39 -1.13
C LEU A 306 19.19 -8.66 -1.42
N HIS A 307 19.20 -9.65 -0.51
CA HIS A 307 18.39 -10.85 -0.66
C HIS A 307 16.88 -10.54 -0.65
N LEU A 308 16.41 -9.65 0.23
CA LEU A 308 15.01 -9.21 0.26
C LEU A 308 14.62 -8.49 -1.03
N ALA A 309 15.47 -7.59 -1.54
CA ALA A 309 15.21 -6.87 -2.78
C ALA A 309 15.17 -7.81 -4.01
N LYS A 310 16.04 -8.83 -4.05
CA LYS A 310 15.97 -9.90 -5.06
C LYS A 310 14.67 -10.70 -4.96
N SER A 311 14.19 -11.00 -3.75
CA SER A 311 12.89 -11.65 -3.56
C SER A 311 11.71 -10.78 -3.98
N ILE A 312 11.77 -9.46 -3.77
CA ILE A 312 10.77 -8.50 -4.25
C ILE A 312 10.79 -8.43 -5.78
N THR A 313 11.97 -8.42 -6.38
CA THR A 313 12.13 -8.41 -7.85
C THR A 313 11.41 -9.60 -8.49
N ILE A 314 11.57 -10.81 -7.93
CA ILE A 314 10.85 -12.00 -8.43
C ILE A 314 9.33 -11.81 -8.31
N GLN A 315 8.84 -11.29 -7.18
CA GLN A 315 7.40 -11.06 -6.98
C GLN A 315 6.83 -10.00 -7.93
N ILE A 316 7.59 -8.94 -8.24
CA ILE A 316 7.23 -7.94 -9.25
C ILE A 316 7.11 -8.60 -10.62
N LEU A 317 8.09 -9.43 -11.01
CA LEU A 317 8.05 -10.16 -12.27
C LEU A 317 6.84 -11.12 -12.35
N ASP A 318 6.47 -11.79 -11.26
CA ASP A 318 5.27 -12.63 -11.19
C ASP A 318 3.98 -11.81 -11.32
N ILE A 319 3.90 -10.63 -10.70
CA ILE A 319 2.76 -9.71 -10.85
C ILE A 319 2.60 -9.29 -12.31
N LEU A 320 3.70 -8.88 -12.96
CA LEU A 320 3.72 -8.51 -14.37
C LEU A 320 3.27 -9.69 -15.26
N LYS A 321 3.81 -10.88 -15.02
CA LYS A 321 3.45 -12.10 -15.73
C LYS A 321 1.96 -12.42 -15.65
N VAL A 322 1.37 -12.35 -14.44
CA VAL A 322 -0.06 -12.62 -14.24
C VAL A 322 -0.93 -11.51 -14.83
N GLY A 323 -0.54 -10.24 -14.64
CA GLY A 323 -1.25 -9.08 -15.16
C GLY A 323 -1.45 -9.15 -16.66
N PHE A 324 -0.35 -9.33 -17.40
CA PHE A 324 -0.41 -9.34 -18.87
C PHE A 324 -1.12 -10.57 -19.45
N LYS A 325 -1.11 -11.71 -18.76
CA LYS A 325 -1.94 -12.87 -19.16
C LYS A 325 -3.44 -12.59 -19.06
N ARG A 326 -3.88 -11.92 -17.98
CA ARG A 326 -5.31 -11.60 -17.79
C ARG A 326 -5.81 -10.60 -18.82
N GLU A 327 -5.00 -9.58 -19.13
CA GLU A 327 -5.32 -8.59 -20.15
C GLU A 327 -5.38 -9.16 -21.58
N ALA A 328 -4.66 -10.26 -21.86
CA ALA A 328 -4.77 -10.96 -23.14
C ALA A 328 -6.08 -11.76 -23.29
N VAL A 329 -6.79 -12.04 -22.19
CA VAL A 329 -8.01 -12.86 -22.15
C VAL A 329 -9.27 -11.98 -21.99
N GLN A 330 -9.17 -10.82 -21.35
CA GLN A 330 -10.30 -9.93 -21.07
C GLN A 330 -10.58 -8.95 -22.22
N ALA A 331 -11.17 -9.45 -23.30
CA ALA A 331 -11.72 -8.62 -24.39
C ALA A 331 -13.26 -8.48 -24.34
N GLY A 332 -13.93 -8.84 -23.23
CA GLY A 332 -15.39 -8.94 -23.23
C GLY A 332 -16.14 -8.89 -21.89
N ASP A 333 -15.58 -8.36 -20.81
CA ASP A 333 -16.33 -8.28 -19.53
C ASP A 333 -17.18 -7.01 -19.43
N SER A 334 -18.43 -7.21 -19.00
CA SER A 334 -19.47 -6.19 -18.82
C SER A 334 -19.12 -5.17 -17.74
N VAL A 335 -19.63 -3.94 -17.91
CA VAL A 335 -19.33 -2.72 -17.14
C VAL A 335 -19.84 -2.74 -15.70
N ASP A 336 -20.51 -3.80 -15.25
CA ASP A 336 -21.24 -3.79 -13.99
C ASP A 336 -20.30 -4.03 -12.79
N ARG A 337 -19.87 -2.92 -12.16
CA ARG A 337 -19.02 -2.77 -10.96
C ARG A 337 -17.55 -3.16 -11.13
N ARG A 338 -16.75 -2.23 -11.65
CA ARG A 338 -15.29 -2.27 -11.49
C ARG A 338 -14.91 -1.81 -10.08
N TYR A 339 -14.23 -2.67 -9.33
CA TYR A 339 -13.58 -2.30 -8.07
C TYR A 339 -12.18 -1.78 -8.35
N PRO A 340 -11.75 -0.64 -7.76
CA PRO A 340 -10.43 -0.08 -8.01
C PRO A 340 -9.36 -1.03 -7.46
N LYS A 341 -8.46 -1.49 -8.33
CA LYS A 341 -7.39 -2.45 -7.99
C LYS A 341 -6.08 -1.74 -7.60
N GLY A 342 -6.04 -0.41 -7.69
CA GLY A 342 -4.82 0.38 -7.54
C GLY A 342 -3.92 0.29 -8.76
N PHE A 343 -2.90 1.14 -8.80
CA PHE A 343 -1.87 1.19 -9.84
C PHE A 343 -0.82 0.06 -9.73
N LEU A 344 -1.26 -1.18 -9.49
CA LEU A 344 -0.36 -2.30 -9.18
C LEU A 344 0.58 -2.62 -10.34
N LEU A 345 0.06 -2.76 -11.56
CA LEU A 345 0.85 -3.06 -12.75
C LEU A 345 1.74 -1.89 -13.14
N LEU A 346 1.22 -0.67 -13.05
CA LEU A 346 2.00 0.53 -13.37
C LEU A 346 3.18 0.70 -12.42
N ASN A 347 2.95 0.55 -11.11
CA ASN A 347 4.01 0.61 -10.10
C ASN A 347 5.02 -0.52 -10.27
N SER A 348 4.55 -1.73 -10.60
CA SER A 348 5.42 -2.89 -10.88
C SER A 348 6.31 -2.64 -12.09
N LEU A 349 5.77 -2.06 -13.16
CA LEU A 349 6.53 -1.70 -14.36
C LEU A 349 7.57 -0.62 -14.07
N ARG A 350 7.21 0.41 -13.30
CA ARG A 350 8.15 1.47 -12.94
C ARG A 350 9.30 0.94 -12.08
N LEU A 351 9.03 0.04 -11.13
CA LEU A 351 10.09 -0.61 -10.35
C LEU A 351 10.95 -1.55 -11.21
N ALA A 352 10.34 -2.26 -12.15
CA ALA A 352 11.07 -3.10 -13.10
C ALA A 352 12.01 -2.29 -13.99
N ASP A 353 11.55 -1.11 -14.47
CA ASP A 353 12.38 -0.13 -15.17
C ASP A 353 13.60 0.26 -14.32
N ILE A 354 13.37 0.72 -13.08
CA ILE A 354 14.44 1.10 -12.13
C ILE A 354 15.42 -0.06 -11.87
N PHE A 355 14.94 -1.26 -11.54
CA PHE A 355 15.82 -2.41 -11.25
C PHE A 355 16.58 -2.93 -12.47
N SER A 356 16.05 -2.70 -13.68
CA SER A 356 16.74 -3.07 -14.93
C SER A 356 17.88 -2.12 -15.29
N ASP A 357 17.81 -0.88 -14.80
CA ASP A 357 18.84 0.16 -15.00
C ASP A 357 19.92 0.15 -13.92
N ASP A 358 19.58 -0.24 -12.68
CA ASP A 358 20.52 -0.21 -11.55
C ASP A 358 21.62 -1.28 -11.63
N SER A 359 22.89 -0.85 -11.54
CA SER A 359 24.07 -1.72 -11.64
C SER A 359 24.12 -2.87 -10.62
N ASN A 360 23.57 -2.71 -9.41
CA ASN A 360 23.58 -3.75 -8.38
C ASN A 360 22.52 -4.85 -8.65
N PHE A 361 21.48 -4.53 -9.41
CA PHE A 361 20.31 -5.39 -9.62
C PHE A 361 20.20 -5.93 -11.05
N ARG A 362 20.76 -5.21 -12.03
CA ARG A 362 20.67 -5.46 -13.47
C ARG A 362 20.91 -6.91 -13.86
N SER A 363 22.06 -7.49 -13.52
CA SER A 363 22.39 -8.91 -13.78
C SER A 363 21.31 -9.87 -13.29
N PHE A 364 20.86 -9.67 -12.04
CA PHE A 364 19.83 -10.52 -11.44
C PHE A 364 18.48 -10.31 -12.11
N PHE A 365 18.09 -9.06 -12.37
CA PHE A 365 16.87 -8.73 -13.07
C PHE A 365 16.84 -9.36 -14.46
N MET A 366 17.91 -9.20 -15.24
CA MET A 366 18.06 -9.78 -16.57
C MET A 366 17.93 -11.30 -16.57
N ALA A 367 18.52 -11.98 -15.59
CA ALA A 367 18.43 -13.42 -15.48
C ALA A 367 16.98 -13.94 -15.27
N ASN A 368 16.10 -13.14 -14.68
CA ASN A 368 14.73 -13.54 -14.32
C ASN A 368 13.66 -12.94 -15.23
N ALA A 369 13.88 -11.75 -15.79
CA ALA A 369 12.89 -11.01 -16.58
C ALA A 369 12.68 -11.58 -17.99
N ILE A 370 13.66 -12.29 -18.53
CA ILE A 370 13.64 -12.77 -19.93
C ILE A 370 12.44 -13.68 -20.21
N HIS A 371 12.09 -14.58 -19.29
CA HIS A 371 10.91 -15.44 -19.47
C HIS A 371 9.61 -14.63 -19.51
N VAL A 372 9.49 -13.61 -18.66
CA VAL A 372 8.31 -12.73 -18.63
C VAL A 372 8.22 -11.91 -19.92
N LEU A 373 9.32 -11.32 -20.38
CA LEU A 373 9.37 -10.58 -21.63
C LEU A 373 9.07 -11.45 -22.85
N ASN A 374 9.59 -12.68 -22.88
CA ASN A 374 9.30 -13.64 -23.93
C ASN A 374 7.80 -13.96 -24.00
N GLU A 375 7.14 -14.17 -22.84
CA GLU A 375 5.70 -14.40 -22.79
C GLU A 375 4.90 -13.16 -23.26
N ILE A 376 5.27 -11.95 -22.85
CA ILE A 376 4.63 -10.69 -23.31
C ILE A 376 4.75 -10.51 -24.82
N LEU A 377 5.96 -10.73 -25.35
CA LEU A 377 6.26 -10.52 -26.78
C LEU A 377 5.74 -11.65 -27.67
N ALA A 378 5.43 -12.83 -27.12
CA ALA A 378 4.90 -13.96 -27.87
C ALA A 378 3.37 -13.95 -28.04
N VAL A 379 2.66 -13.00 -27.42
CA VAL A 379 1.20 -12.83 -27.57
C VAL A 379 0.84 -12.60 -29.06
N PRO A 380 -0.30 -13.13 -29.56
CA PRO A 380 -0.73 -12.91 -30.95
C PRO A 380 -0.71 -11.44 -31.35
N HIS A 381 -0.23 -11.13 -32.56
CA HIS A 381 0.09 -9.77 -32.97
C HIS A 381 -1.05 -8.76 -32.76
N GLN A 382 -2.28 -9.14 -33.09
CA GLN A 382 -3.45 -8.27 -32.94
C GLN A 382 -3.73 -7.90 -31.48
N VAL A 383 -3.56 -8.86 -30.55
CA VAL A 383 -3.75 -8.64 -29.11
C VAL A 383 -2.58 -7.82 -28.55
N PHE A 384 -1.37 -8.05 -29.06
CA PHE A 384 -0.21 -7.22 -28.70
C PHE A 384 -0.42 -5.76 -29.10
N LEU A 385 -0.91 -5.50 -30.31
CA LEU A 385 -1.21 -4.15 -30.77
C LEU A 385 -2.25 -3.47 -29.88
N SER A 386 -3.38 -4.13 -29.60
CA SER A 386 -4.46 -3.56 -28.78
C SER A 386 -4.02 -3.24 -27.35
N ASN A 387 -3.08 -4.00 -26.80
CA ASN A 387 -2.60 -3.80 -25.44
C ASN A 387 -1.43 -2.80 -25.39
N TRP A 388 -0.45 -2.90 -26.28
CA TRP A 388 0.81 -2.17 -26.14
C TRP A 388 0.99 -1.01 -27.11
N CYS A 389 0.22 -0.94 -28.20
CA CYS A 389 0.46 0.01 -29.29
C CYS A 389 -0.79 0.84 -29.67
N THR A 390 -1.77 0.98 -28.77
CA THR A 390 -2.98 1.80 -28.98
C THR A 390 -3.12 2.91 -27.95
N VAL A 391 -3.98 3.89 -28.25
CA VAL A 391 -4.37 4.98 -27.35
C VAL A 391 -5.73 4.69 -26.70
N ASP A 392 -6.25 3.46 -26.81
CA ASP A 392 -7.65 3.16 -26.51
C ASP A 392 -8.04 3.40 -25.04
N VAL A 393 -9.21 4.00 -24.87
CA VAL A 393 -9.77 4.61 -23.65
C VAL A 393 -10.12 3.58 -22.55
N HIS A 394 -10.13 2.29 -22.86
CA HIS A 394 -10.65 1.24 -21.96
C HIS A 394 -9.62 0.57 -21.05
N LEU A 395 -8.32 0.87 -21.24
CA LEU A 395 -7.24 0.39 -20.39
C LEU A 395 -7.01 1.40 -19.25
N SER A 396 -7.55 1.11 -18.07
CA SER A 396 -7.27 1.91 -16.86
C SER A 396 -7.08 1.00 -15.65
N GLU A 397 -6.00 1.21 -14.93
CA GLU A 397 -5.98 0.91 -13.49
C GLU A 397 -6.65 2.08 -12.78
N GLU A 398 -7.65 1.78 -11.97
CA GLU A 398 -8.31 2.76 -11.10
C GLU A 398 -7.75 2.61 -9.70
N ASP A 399 -7.32 3.72 -9.12
CA ASP A 399 -6.89 3.78 -7.73
C ASP A 399 -8.01 4.30 -6.85
N GLY A 400 -8.09 3.75 -5.64
CA GLY A 400 -9.13 4.08 -4.68
C GLY A 400 -8.60 5.06 -3.64
N ASN A 401 -9.21 6.23 -3.53
CA ASN A 401 -9.00 7.09 -2.38
C ASN A 401 -9.92 6.64 -1.24
N LEU A 402 -9.32 6.16 -0.16
CA LEU A 402 -10.04 5.76 1.05
C LEU A 402 -10.40 7.03 1.83
N GLU A 403 -11.70 7.34 1.92
CA GLU A 403 -12.18 8.34 2.87
C GLU A 403 -12.22 7.69 4.25
N TYR A 404 -11.26 8.07 5.10
CA TYR A 404 -11.06 7.43 6.39
C TYR A 404 -11.68 8.24 7.52
N ASP A 405 -12.69 7.67 8.18
CA ASP A 405 -13.28 8.20 9.41
C ASP A 405 -12.88 7.33 10.62
N PRO A 406 -11.97 7.81 11.50
CA PRO A 406 -11.57 7.10 12.72
C PRO A 406 -12.73 6.78 13.67
N PHE A 407 -13.77 7.62 13.73
CA PHE A 407 -14.91 7.39 14.61
C PHE A 407 -15.70 6.17 14.15
N ILE A 408 -15.98 6.08 12.85
CA ILE A 408 -16.67 4.92 12.26
C ILE A 408 -15.78 3.69 12.32
N ALA A 409 -14.48 3.81 11.98
CA ALA A 409 -13.53 2.71 12.03
C ALA A 409 -13.40 2.10 13.43
N ALA A 410 -13.25 2.93 14.46
CA ALA A 410 -13.21 2.49 15.84
C ALA A 410 -14.54 1.86 16.28
N SER A 411 -15.68 2.44 15.86
CA SER A 411 -17.01 1.87 16.15
C SER A 411 -17.19 0.48 15.55
N LEU A 412 -16.79 0.30 14.29
CA LEU A 412 -16.83 -0.99 13.61
C LEU A 412 -15.91 -2.00 14.29
N ALA A 413 -14.67 -1.63 14.65
CA ALA A 413 -13.77 -2.51 15.38
C ALA A 413 -14.38 -3.01 16.71
N LEU A 414 -15.07 -2.13 17.46
CA LEU A 414 -15.81 -2.52 18.68
C LEU A 414 -16.96 -3.49 18.38
N ILE A 415 -17.67 -3.31 17.26
CA ILE A 415 -18.74 -4.23 16.82
C ILE A 415 -18.16 -5.60 16.47
N PHE A 416 -17.11 -5.65 15.64
CA PHE A 416 -16.42 -6.90 15.28
C PHE A 416 -15.82 -7.60 16.51
N GLN A 417 -15.30 -6.86 17.48
CA GLN A 417 -14.82 -7.39 18.76
C GLN A 417 -15.91 -8.11 19.55
N SER A 418 -17.14 -7.60 19.55
CA SER A 418 -18.25 -8.20 20.29
C SER A 418 -18.61 -9.61 19.78
N GLY A 419 -18.21 -9.93 18.54
CA GLY A 419 -18.43 -11.23 17.93
C GLY A 419 -19.90 -11.56 17.64
N SER A 420 -20.83 -10.62 17.83
CA SER A 420 -22.26 -10.84 17.56
C SER A 420 -22.53 -10.86 16.05
N PRO A 421 -22.97 -12.00 15.48
CA PRO A 421 -23.23 -12.12 14.04
C PRO A 421 -24.26 -11.10 13.53
N GLU A 422 -25.31 -10.85 14.32
CA GLU A 422 -26.37 -9.90 13.99
C GLU A 422 -25.83 -8.45 13.92
N SER A 423 -24.90 -8.11 14.82
CA SER A 423 -24.26 -6.79 14.84
C SER A 423 -23.34 -6.56 13.62
N ILE A 424 -22.59 -7.58 13.21
CA ILE A 424 -21.71 -7.53 12.03
C ILE A 424 -22.52 -7.54 10.73
N LEU A 425 -23.66 -8.22 10.71
CA LEU A 425 -24.55 -8.21 9.56
C LEU A 425 -25.24 -6.84 9.40
N SER A 426 -25.69 -6.23 10.49
CA SER A 426 -26.32 -4.91 10.50
C SER A 426 -25.34 -3.74 10.30
N SER A 427 -24.04 -3.93 10.51
CA SER A 427 -23.02 -2.91 10.24
C SER A 427 -22.82 -2.57 8.76
N ALA A 428 -23.57 -3.20 7.85
CA ALA A 428 -23.50 -2.99 6.40
C ALA A 428 -23.68 -1.50 6.00
N SER A 429 -24.58 -0.78 6.67
CA SER A 429 -24.82 0.65 6.43
C SER A 429 -23.64 1.52 6.85
N LEU A 430 -22.97 1.17 7.94
CA LEU A 430 -21.79 1.88 8.46
C LEU A 430 -20.53 1.56 7.63
N SER A 431 -20.37 0.31 7.16
CA SER A 431 -19.27 -0.06 6.27
C SER A 431 -19.37 0.59 4.89
N SER A 432 -20.59 0.88 4.40
CA SER A 432 -20.79 1.68 3.18
C SER A 432 -20.54 3.17 3.37
N GLU A 433 -20.32 3.65 4.59
CA GLU A 433 -19.89 5.04 4.83
C GLU A 433 -18.35 5.16 4.83
N ILE A 434 -17.62 4.09 5.15
CA ILE A 434 -16.18 3.96 4.84
C ILE A 434 -16.03 3.52 3.37
N ASN A 435 -16.53 4.36 2.46
CA ASN A 435 -16.43 4.11 1.04
C ASN A 435 -15.20 4.79 0.45
N PHE A 436 -14.68 4.17 -0.61
CA PHE A 436 -13.75 4.85 -1.50
C PHE A 436 -14.47 6.02 -2.15
N SER A 437 -13.98 7.24 -1.92
CA SER A 437 -14.43 8.37 -2.69
C SER A 437 -13.73 8.34 -4.04
N TYR A 438 -14.53 8.26 -5.10
CA TYR A 438 -14.05 8.43 -6.48
C TYR A 438 -13.82 9.93 -6.71
N HIS A 439 -12.80 10.48 -6.08
CA HIS A 439 -12.35 11.80 -6.51
C HIS A 439 -11.45 11.61 -7.71
N SER A 440 -12.00 11.88 -8.89
CA SER A 440 -11.27 12.11 -10.16
C SER A 440 -10.29 13.30 -10.10
N ASN A 441 -9.94 13.76 -8.90
CA ASN A 441 -9.03 14.88 -8.68
C ASN A 441 -7.60 14.36 -8.51
N PHE A 442 -7.12 13.58 -9.47
CA PHE A 442 -5.74 13.75 -9.91
C PHE A 442 -5.72 15.01 -10.78
N ASN A 443 -5.57 16.17 -10.16
CA ASN A 443 -5.05 17.34 -10.86
C ASN A 443 -3.62 17.01 -11.32
N GLY A 444 -3.49 16.34 -12.46
CA GLY A 444 -2.19 16.02 -13.07
C GLY A 444 -2.20 14.96 -14.18
N ILE A 445 -3.13 13.99 -14.19
CA ILE A 445 -3.10 12.89 -15.18
C ILE A 445 -4.18 13.11 -16.24
N HIS A 446 -4.08 14.22 -16.98
CA HIS A 446 -4.88 14.42 -18.19
C HIS A 446 -4.03 14.73 -19.43
N LEU A 447 -2.71 14.48 -19.38
CA LEU A 447 -1.83 14.63 -20.55
C LEU A 447 -1.22 13.31 -21.09
N VAL A 448 -1.16 12.25 -20.27
CA VAL A 448 -0.59 10.95 -20.66
C VAL A 448 -1.54 9.83 -20.24
N THR A 449 -1.95 8.98 -21.17
CA THR A 449 -2.86 7.86 -20.88
C THR A 449 -2.11 6.71 -20.19
N TYR A 450 -2.80 5.92 -19.35
CA TYR A 450 -2.24 4.73 -18.70
C TYR A 450 -1.52 3.80 -19.70
N GLY A 451 -2.13 3.57 -20.87
CA GLY A 451 -1.52 2.76 -21.94
C GLY A 451 -0.17 3.30 -22.41
N GLN A 452 -0.02 4.63 -22.55
CA GLN A 452 1.25 5.25 -22.95
C GLN A 452 2.33 5.09 -21.87
N GLN A 453 1.98 5.27 -20.60
CA GLN A 453 2.94 5.07 -19.49
C GLN A 453 3.41 3.63 -19.42
N ARG A 454 2.48 2.69 -19.43
CA ARG A 454 2.76 1.26 -19.46
C ARG A 454 3.71 0.88 -20.60
N THR A 455 3.39 1.30 -21.82
CA THR A 455 4.23 1.00 -22.98
C THR A 455 5.60 1.65 -22.89
N SER A 456 5.68 2.87 -22.37
CA SER A 456 6.96 3.54 -22.16
C SER A 456 7.88 2.77 -21.20
N TYR A 457 7.35 2.23 -20.10
CA TYR A 457 8.13 1.41 -19.17
C TYR A 457 8.58 0.09 -19.79
N LEU A 458 7.73 -0.59 -20.57
CA LEU A 458 8.15 -1.80 -21.29
C LEU A 458 9.32 -1.51 -22.24
N ILE A 459 9.26 -0.39 -22.97
CA ILE A 459 10.33 0.03 -23.87
C ILE A 459 11.62 0.30 -23.09
N LYS A 460 11.55 1.04 -21.99
CA LYS A 460 12.70 1.31 -21.13
C LYS A 460 13.31 0.04 -20.55
N ILE A 461 12.50 -0.89 -20.04
CA ILE A 461 12.98 -2.19 -19.55
C ILE A 461 13.74 -2.94 -20.66
N VAL A 462 13.20 -3.02 -21.88
CA VAL A 462 13.87 -3.70 -23.00
C VAL A 462 15.16 -2.97 -23.41
N ALA A 463 15.14 -1.63 -23.46
CA ALA A 463 16.30 -0.81 -23.76
C ALA A 463 17.40 -1.01 -22.72
N ASN A 464 17.05 -0.93 -21.44
CA ASN A 464 17.94 -1.16 -20.31
C ASN A 464 18.58 -2.54 -20.46
N LEU A 465 17.83 -3.62 -20.67
CA LEU A 465 18.40 -4.98 -20.77
C LEU A 465 19.37 -5.19 -21.94
N HIS A 466 19.27 -4.39 -23.00
CA HIS A 466 20.20 -4.46 -24.14
C HIS A 466 21.43 -3.56 -23.96
N CYS A 467 21.32 -2.50 -23.14
CA CYS A 467 22.41 -1.56 -22.90
C CYS A 467 23.66 -2.26 -22.31
N PHE A 468 24.85 -1.84 -22.73
CA PHE A 468 26.09 -2.28 -22.10
C PHE A 468 27.02 -1.09 -22.01
N VAL A 469 27.34 -0.68 -20.78
CA VAL A 469 28.24 0.43 -20.53
C VAL A 469 29.50 -0.13 -19.85
N PRO A 470 30.64 -0.23 -20.54
CA PRO A 470 31.84 -0.91 -20.02
C PRO A 470 32.37 -0.35 -18.69
N SER A 471 32.04 0.89 -18.34
CA SER A 471 32.45 1.51 -17.07
C SER A 471 31.61 1.11 -15.86
N PHE A 472 30.44 0.51 -16.07
CA PHE A 472 29.48 0.18 -15.01
C PHE A 472 29.03 -1.28 -15.04
N CYS A 473 28.98 -1.90 -16.22
CA CYS A 473 28.58 -3.30 -16.41
C CYS A 473 29.76 -4.24 -16.20
N GLU A 474 29.51 -5.39 -15.57
CA GLU A 474 30.47 -6.50 -15.55
C GLU A 474 30.59 -7.10 -16.96
N GLU A 475 31.78 -7.55 -17.38
CA GLU A 475 31.96 -8.16 -18.71
C GLU A 475 31.08 -9.40 -18.92
N GLU A 476 30.69 -10.09 -17.85
CA GLU A 476 29.75 -11.22 -17.90
C GLU A 476 28.34 -10.81 -18.34
N GLU A 477 27.96 -9.54 -18.17
CA GLU A 477 26.69 -8.99 -18.64
C GLU A 477 26.69 -8.73 -20.15
N ARG A 478 27.87 -8.67 -20.77
CA ARG A 478 28.00 -8.39 -22.20
C ARG A 478 27.32 -9.48 -23.01
N ASN A 479 26.31 -9.09 -23.78
CA ASN A 479 25.45 -9.99 -24.57
C ASN A 479 24.66 -11.02 -23.73
N LEU A 480 24.63 -10.93 -22.40
CA LEU A 480 23.93 -11.89 -21.53
C LEU A 480 22.43 -11.95 -21.88
N PHE A 481 21.81 -10.79 -22.08
CA PHE A 481 20.41 -10.68 -22.50
C PHE A 481 20.16 -11.40 -23.81
N LEU A 482 20.96 -11.10 -24.85
CA LEU A 482 20.81 -11.71 -26.17
C LEU A 482 20.95 -13.23 -26.10
N LYS A 483 21.99 -13.73 -25.43
CA LYS A 483 22.24 -15.17 -25.28
C LYS A 483 21.04 -15.88 -24.64
N LYS A 484 20.57 -15.38 -23.50
CA LYS A 484 19.44 -15.97 -22.77
C LYS A 484 18.11 -15.81 -23.51
N PHE A 485 17.91 -14.69 -24.21
CA PHE A 485 16.73 -14.47 -25.04
C PHE A 485 16.67 -15.50 -26.19
N HIS A 486 17.81 -15.74 -26.87
CA HIS A 486 17.92 -16.79 -27.88
C HIS A 486 17.69 -18.20 -27.29
N GLU A 487 18.23 -18.50 -26.11
CA GLU A 487 17.95 -19.77 -25.41
C GLU A 487 16.44 -19.96 -25.17
N CYS A 488 15.72 -18.91 -24.77
CA CYS A 488 14.28 -18.95 -24.55
C CYS A 488 13.44 -19.11 -25.83
N LEU A 489 13.95 -18.65 -26.98
CA LEU A 489 13.33 -18.92 -28.28
C LEU A 489 13.49 -20.39 -28.71
N LEU A 490 14.50 -21.09 -28.18
CA LEU A 490 14.83 -22.48 -28.54
C LEU A 490 14.25 -23.53 -27.58
N MET A 491 14.03 -23.20 -26.29
CA MET A 491 13.75 -24.17 -25.21
C MET A 491 12.30 -24.67 -25.04
N GLU A 492 11.26 -24.11 -25.68
CA GLU A 492 9.85 -24.48 -25.41
C GLU A 492 9.37 -25.80 -26.07
N THR A 493 10.13 -26.89 -25.96
CA THR A 493 9.82 -28.18 -26.62
C THR A 493 9.37 -29.33 -25.71
N SER A 494 9.04 -29.13 -24.43
CA SER A 494 8.75 -30.28 -23.55
C SER A 494 7.28 -30.70 -23.40
N ASP A 495 6.27 -29.86 -23.71
CA ASP A 495 4.86 -30.19 -23.38
C ASP A 495 3.85 -30.26 -24.55
N SER A 496 4.23 -29.98 -25.80
CA SER A 496 3.29 -30.07 -26.95
C SER A 496 3.62 -31.20 -27.93
N SER A 497 3.19 -32.42 -27.63
CA SER A 497 3.17 -33.51 -28.59
C SER A 497 2.01 -33.30 -29.58
N LEU A 498 2.24 -32.67 -30.74
CA LEU A 498 1.45 -32.81 -31.99
C LEU A 498 1.91 -31.90 -33.16
N MET A 499 2.91 -31.03 -32.97
CA MET A 499 3.50 -30.20 -34.05
C MET A 499 5.00 -30.48 -34.18
N HIS A 500 5.54 -30.42 -35.40
CA HIS A 500 6.99 -30.53 -35.60
C HIS A 500 7.70 -29.37 -34.86
N PRO A 501 8.72 -29.64 -34.02
CA PRO A 501 9.38 -28.62 -33.19
C PRO A 501 9.93 -27.42 -33.96
N GLY A 502 10.28 -27.60 -35.24
CA GLY A 502 10.83 -26.55 -36.11
C GLY A 502 9.82 -25.48 -36.54
N ASP A 503 8.55 -25.83 -36.72
CA ASP A 503 7.53 -24.88 -37.22
C ASP A 503 7.00 -23.96 -36.11
N VAL A 504 6.88 -24.49 -34.88
CA VAL A 504 6.39 -23.73 -33.70
C VAL A 504 7.39 -22.66 -33.27
N ASN A 505 8.66 -23.00 -33.17
CA ASN A 505 9.72 -22.05 -32.80
C ASN A 505 9.88 -20.94 -33.86
N THR A 506 9.74 -21.29 -35.14
CA THR A 506 9.78 -20.32 -36.25
C THR A 506 8.59 -19.37 -36.20
N HIS A 507 7.39 -19.87 -35.90
CA HIS A 507 6.20 -19.04 -35.77
C HIS A 507 6.29 -18.08 -34.58
N LYS A 508 6.72 -18.58 -33.41
CA LYS A 508 6.88 -17.74 -32.20
C LYS A 508 7.93 -16.64 -32.42
N ALA A 509 9.08 -17.00 -32.98
CA ALA A 509 10.14 -16.05 -33.33
C ALA A 509 9.64 -14.97 -34.31
N ALA A 510 8.84 -15.36 -35.31
CA ALA A 510 8.21 -14.43 -36.24
C ALA A 510 7.24 -13.47 -35.53
N THR A 511 6.36 -13.98 -34.65
CA THR A 511 5.43 -13.17 -33.85
C THR A 511 6.16 -12.16 -32.97
N ILE A 512 7.21 -12.59 -32.27
CA ILE A 512 8.03 -11.70 -31.42
C ILE A 512 8.70 -10.60 -32.26
N CYS A 513 9.27 -10.96 -33.41
CA CYS A 513 9.88 -9.99 -34.32
C CYS A 513 8.85 -8.97 -34.85
N GLU A 514 7.64 -9.42 -35.17
CA GLU A 514 6.53 -8.56 -35.59
C GLU A 514 6.08 -7.61 -34.47
N ASN A 515 5.90 -8.13 -33.24
CA ASN A 515 5.53 -7.34 -32.06
C ASN A 515 6.59 -6.29 -31.71
N LEU A 516 7.88 -6.65 -31.72
CA LEU A 516 8.98 -5.68 -31.54
C LEU A 516 9.02 -4.63 -32.65
N SER A 517 8.60 -4.98 -33.87
CA SER A 517 8.48 -4.00 -34.97
C SER A 517 7.42 -2.96 -34.67
N SER A 518 6.23 -3.40 -34.26
CA SER A 518 5.14 -2.49 -33.93
C SER A 518 5.43 -1.65 -32.68
N LEU A 519 6.02 -2.26 -31.65
CA LEU A 519 6.46 -1.55 -30.45
C LEU A 519 7.47 -0.44 -30.81
N SER A 520 8.46 -0.74 -31.64
CA SER A 520 9.47 0.24 -32.09
C SER A 520 8.86 1.37 -32.93
N ASN A 521 7.83 1.09 -33.73
CA ASN A 521 7.12 2.11 -34.49
C ASN A 521 6.29 3.02 -33.57
N TYR A 522 5.59 2.44 -32.59
CA TYR A 522 4.80 3.19 -31.62
C TYR A 522 5.67 4.03 -30.69
N ALA A 523 6.85 3.55 -30.31
CA ALA A 523 7.82 4.26 -29.47
C ALA A 523 8.13 5.67 -29.99
N ALA A 524 8.24 5.84 -31.31
CA ALA A 524 8.50 7.15 -31.93
C ALA A 524 7.38 8.17 -31.67
N SER A 525 6.15 7.72 -31.45
CA SER A 525 5.01 8.60 -31.13
C SER A 525 4.99 9.07 -29.67
N LEU A 526 5.78 8.44 -28.80
CA LEU A 526 5.88 8.77 -27.37
C LEU A 526 6.99 9.80 -27.06
N ILE A 527 7.80 10.18 -28.05
CA ILE A 527 8.81 11.24 -27.94
C ILE A 527 8.13 12.62 -28.11
N PRO A 528 8.52 13.66 -27.35
CA PRO A 528 9.49 13.67 -26.26
C PRO A 528 8.85 13.43 -24.88
N ASN A 529 7.56 13.11 -24.83
CA ASN A 529 6.76 13.19 -23.61
C ASN A 529 7.09 12.10 -22.58
N MET A 530 7.45 10.89 -23.05
CA MET A 530 7.64 9.72 -22.16
C MET A 530 8.97 8.98 -22.38
N LEU A 531 9.55 9.10 -23.57
CA LEU A 531 10.78 8.45 -24.00
C LEU A 531 11.78 9.49 -24.53
N ASN A 532 13.06 9.17 -24.41
CA ASN A 532 14.14 9.89 -25.08
C ASN A 532 14.58 9.17 -26.37
N ASP A 533 15.44 9.81 -27.16
CA ASP A 533 15.95 9.21 -28.40
C ASP A 533 16.76 7.94 -28.13
N GLU A 534 17.49 7.86 -27.01
CA GLU A 534 18.34 6.72 -26.65
C GLU A 534 17.51 5.46 -26.40
N ASP A 535 16.40 5.56 -25.67
CA ASP A 535 15.45 4.47 -25.40
C ASP A 535 15.00 3.81 -26.72
N VAL A 536 14.64 4.65 -27.70
CA VAL A 536 14.14 4.18 -29.00
C VAL A 536 15.27 3.60 -29.86
N GLN A 537 16.48 4.16 -29.80
CA GLN A 537 17.62 3.58 -30.52
C GLN A 537 18.03 2.23 -29.93
N LEU A 538 18.10 2.10 -28.61
CA LEU A 538 18.43 0.84 -27.94
C LEU A 538 17.41 -0.25 -28.28
N LEU A 539 16.11 0.06 -28.30
CA LEU A 539 15.08 -0.88 -28.75
C LEU A 539 15.31 -1.35 -30.20
N ARG A 540 15.69 -0.44 -31.11
CA ARG A 540 15.99 -0.79 -32.52
C ARG A 540 17.23 -1.67 -32.64
N VAL A 541 18.28 -1.40 -31.86
CA VAL A 541 19.50 -2.21 -31.85
C VAL A 541 19.22 -3.59 -31.25
N CYS A 542 18.46 -3.66 -30.16
CA CYS A 542 17.99 -4.91 -29.57
C CYS A 542 17.27 -5.78 -30.60
N LYS A 543 16.30 -5.21 -31.32
CA LYS A 543 15.58 -5.92 -32.38
C LYS A 543 16.52 -6.47 -33.46
N ARG A 544 17.45 -5.65 -33.96
CA ARG A 544 18.42 -6.07 -35.00
C ARG A 544 19.34 -7.17 -34.51
N SER A 545 19.76 -7.10 -33.25
CA SER A 545 20.64 -8.08 -32.63
C SER A 545 19.94 -9.43 -32.43
N CYS A 546 18.66 -9.42 -32.02
CA CYS A 546 17.88 -10.64 -31.86
C CYS A 546 17.42 -11.26 -33.19
N PHE A 547 17.19 -10.43 -34.22
CA PHE A 547 16.67 -10.85 -35.53
C PHE A 547 17.45 -10.18 -36.68
N PRO A 548 18.68 -10.64 -36.97
CA PRO A 548 19.49 -10.08 -38.05
C PRO A 548 18.83 -10.33 -39.40
N ARG A 549 18.89 -9.34 -40.31
CA ARG A 549 18.48 -9.55 -41.70
C ARG A 549 19.50 -10.46 -42.38
N ARG A 550 19.04 -11.33 -43.30
CA ARG A 550 19.95 -12.18 -44.09
C ARG A 550 21.01 -11.29 -44.77
N GLY A 551 22.28 -11.43 -44.36
CA GLY A 551 23.42 -10.69 -44.90
C GLY A 551 24.15 -9.77 -43.91
N GLU A 552 23.72 -9.66 -42.64
CA GLU A 552 24.36 -8.79 -41.62
C GLU A 552 25.08 -9.56 -40.49
N SER A 553 25.39 -10.85 -40.68
CA SER A 553 26.16 -11.69 -39.73
C SER A 553 27.65 -11.65 -39.98
#